data_AF-A0A7L5BDU7-F1
#
_entry.id   AF-A0A7L5BDU7-F1
#
_cell.length_a   1.000
_cell.length_b   1.000
_cell.length_c   1.000
_cell.angle_alpha   90.00
_cell.angle_beta   90.00
_cell.angle_gamma   90.00
#
_symmetry.space_group_name_H-M   'P 1'
#
loop_
_entity.id
_entity.type
_entity.pdbx_description
1 polymer ?
#
loop_
_entity_poly.entity_id
_entity_poly.type
_entity_poly.pdbx_seq_one_letter_code
_entity_poly.pdbx_strand_id
1 'polypeptide(L)'
;MSDNLSREQLTALCMAKLEEIGKTSGRLLFQKAVMFDLPLHALEEEIEAAVKDVQDHLTDGGTCDNDIQIACNTFKLALLREGRRLVSLIPDEGGSVQ
;
A
#
# COMPACT_ATOMS: atom_id res chain seq x y z
N MET A 1 -6.79 -33.29 -1.61
CA MET A 1 -5.72 -33.03 -2.61
C MET A 1 -4.83 -31.98 -1.99
N SER A 2 -3.58 -32.33 -1.67
CA SER A 2 -2.62 -31.35 -1.18
C SER A 2 -2.09 -30.61 -2.41
N ASP A 3 -2.61 -29.41 -2.64
CA ASP A 3 -2.13 -28.53 -3.70
C ASP A 3 -0.74 -28.02 -3.31
N ASN A 4 0.29 -28.80 -3.64
CA ASN A 4 1.66 -28.32 -3.57
C ASN A 4 1.86 -27.33 -4.72
N LEU A 5 1.63 -26.05 -4.42
CA LEU A 5 1.95 -24.94 -5.31
C LEU A 5 3.46 -24.96 -5.62
N SER A 6 3.81 -24.68 -6.88
CA SER A 6 5.21 -24.46 -7.24
C SER A 6 5.75 -23.23 -6.51
N ARG A 7 7.08 -23.14 -6.37
CA ARG A 7 7.73 -21.95 -5.77
C ARG A 7 7.29 -20.66 -6.48
N GLU A 8 7.21 -20.67 -7.80
CA GLU A 8 6.76 -19.51 -8.59
C GLU A 8 5.31 -19.14 -8.28
N GLN A 9 4.42 -20.12 -8.13
CA GLN A 9 3.02 -19.88 -7.77
C GLN A 9 2.89 -19.34 -6.35
N LEU A 10 3.69 -19.83 -5.40
CA LEU A 10 3.73 -19.30 -4.03
C LEU A 10 4.23 -17.85 -4.02
N THR A 11 5.31 -17.54 -4.73
CA THR A 11 5.81 -16.17 -4.85
C THR A 11 4.75 -15.25 -5.46
N ALA A 12 4.12 -15.66 -6.57
CA ALA A 12 3.07 -14.87 -7.21
C ALA A 12 1.89 -14.63 -6.25
N LEU A 13 1.49 -15.64 -5.48
CA LEU A 13 0.43 -15.52 -4.48
C LEU A 13 0.81 -14.54 -3.36
N CYS A 14 2.02 -14.63 -2.83
CA CYS A 14 2.52 -13.70 -1.81
C CYS A 14 2.54 -12.26 -2.32
N MET A 15 3.01 -12.03 -3.54
CA MET A 15 3.05 -10.70 -4.15
C MET A 15 1.64 -10.15 -4.39
N ALA A 16 0.70 -10.99 -4.85
CA ALA A 16 -0.70 -10.59 -5.00
C ALA A 16 -1.34 -10.20 -3.66
N LYS A 17 -1.01 -10.92 -2.58
CA LYS A 17 -1.47 -10.57 -1.23
C LYS A 17 -0.85 -9.29 -0.70
N LEU A 18 0.43 -9.05 -0.92
CA LEU A 18 1.06 -7.77 -0.58
C LEU A 18 0.41 -6.59 -1.32
N GLU A 19 0.06 -6.77 -2.60
CA GLU A 19 -0.66 -5.76 -3.36
C GLU A 19 -2.07 -5.50 -2.81
N GLU A 20 -2.80 -6.54 -2.41
CA GLU A 20 -4.12 -6.42 -1.78
C GLU A 20 -4.07 -5.68 -0.44
N ILE A 21 -3.08 -5.99 0.40
CA ILE A 21 -2.84 -5.29 1.66
C ILE A 21 -2.50 -3.82 1.38
N GLY A 22 -1.58 -3.55 0.45
CA GLY A 22 -1.22 -2.19 0.05
C GLY A 22 -2.42 -1.36 -0.41
N LYS A 23 -3.28 -1.92 -1.27
CA LYS A 23 -4.54 -1.27 -1.67
C LYS A 23 -5.45 -0.99 -0.49
N THR A 24 -5.62 -1.95 0.42
CA THR A 24 -6.48 -1.77 1.60
C THR A 24 -5.97 -0.67 2.51
N SER A 25 -4.67 -0.67 2.80
CA SER A 25 -4.01 0.39 3.58
C SER A 25 -4.13 1.75 2.92
N GLY A 26 -3.88 1.83 1.61
CA GLY A 26 -4.03 3.07 0.83
C GLY A 26 -5.45 3.61 0.87
N ARG A 27 -6.45 2.73 0.80
CA ARG A 27 -7.85 3.14 0.93
C ARG A 27 -8.14 3.80 2.27
N LEU A 28 -7.77 3.13 3.35
CA LEU A 28 -8.03 3.62 4.71
C LEU A 28 -7.28 4.92 5.01
N LEU A 29 -6.00 4.97 4.66
CA LEU A 29 -5.11 6.08 4.94
C LEU A 29 -5.52 7.34 4.15
N PHE A 30 -5.76 7.23 2.84
CA PHE A 30 -6.16 8.39 2.04
C PHE A 30 -7.62 8.82 2.32
N GLN A 31 -8.53 7.91 2.69
CA GLN A 31 -9.86 8.31 3.16
C GLN A 31 -9.77 9.14 4.44
N LYS A 32 -8.97 8.70 5.42
CA LYS A 32 -8.71 9.49 6.64
C LYS A 32 -8.08 10.83 6.28
N ALA A 33 -7.10 10.84 5.38
CA ALA A 33 -6.42 12.05 4.97
C ALA A 33 -7.37 13.11 4.42
N VAL A 34 -8.30 12.70 3.56
CA VAL A 34 -9.34 13.57 3.00
C VAL A 34 -10.35 14.00 4.06
N MET A 35 -10.78 13.07 4.92
CA MET A 35 -11.79 13.37 5.96
C MET A 35 -11.29 14.32 7.04
N PHE A 36 -10.00 14.26 7.38
CA PHE A 36 -9.39 15.04 8.46
C PHE A 36 -8.49 16.18 7.97
N ASP A 37 -8.44 16.42 6.65
CA ASP A 37 -7.56 17.40 6.01
C ASP A 37 -6.11 17.28 6.50
N LEU A 38 -5.58 16.05 6.50
CA LEU A 38 -4.24 15.77 6.99
C LEU A 38 -3.20 16.53 6.15
N PRO A 39 -2.28 17.26 6.79
CA PRO A 39 -1.23 17.95 6.05
C PRO A 39 -0.28 16.94 5.39
N LEU A 40 0.29 17.34 4.24
CA LEU A 40 1.10 16.45 3.40
C LEU A 40 2.24 15.73 4.14
N HIS A 41 2.94 16.42 5.04
CA HIS A 41 4.03 15.82 5.82
C HIS A 41 3.54 14.69 6.74
N ALA A 42 2.39 14.87 7.40
CA ALA A 42 1.80 13.85 8.26
C ALA A 42 1.32 12.65 7.43
N LEU A 43 0.80 12.90 6.23
CA LEU A 43 0.44 11.84 5.29
C LEU A 43 1.68 11.04 4.84
N GLU A 44 2.79 11.72 4.53
CA GLU A 44 4.06 11.07 4.19
C GLU A 44 4.60 10.22 5.36
N GLU A 45 4.57 10.74 6.58
CA GLU A 45 4.96 10.00 7.79
C GLU A 45 4.13 8.73 8.00
N GLU A 46 2.81 8.79 7.85
CA GLU A 46 1.91 7.64 7.96
C GLU A 46 2.17 6.59 6.86
N ILE A 47 2.53 7.03 5.65
CA ILE A 47 2.91 6.12 4.55
C ILE A 47 4.22 5.40 4.89
N GLU A 48 5.25 6.12 5.34
CA GLU A 48 6.52 5.50 5.72
C GLU A 48 6.36 4.56 6.92
N ALA A 49 5.53 4.92 7.90
CA ALA A 49 5.19 4.05 9.04
C ALA A 49 4.54 2.74 8.55
N ALA A 50 3.56 2.82 7.65
CA ALA A 50 2.92 1.62 7.09
C ALA A 50 3.90 0.72 6.31
N VAL A 51 4.88 1.30 5.61
CA VAL A 51 5.94 0.53 4.93
C VAL A 51 6.90 -0.10 5.93
N LYS A 52 7.26 0.64 6.98
CA LYS A 52 8.13 0.15 8.05
C LYS A 52 7.51 -1.02 8.81
N ASP A 53 6.21 -0.99 9.07
CA ASP A 53 5.49 -2.10 9.69
C ASP A 53 5.60 -3.38 8.83
N VAL A 54 5.44 -3.27 7.51
CA VAL A 54 5.63 -4.42 6.60
C VAL A 54 7.07 -4.91 6.63
N GLN A 55 8.04 -3.99 6.61
CA GLN A 55 9.46 -4.33 6.69
C GLN A 55 9.77 -5.12 7.97
N ASP A 56 9.25 -4.67 9.11
CA ASP A 56 9.49 -5.30 10.41
C ASP A 56 8.90 -6.70 10.47
N HIS A 57 7.65 -6.87 10.03
CA HIS A 57 7.01 -8.19 9.98
C HIS A 57 7.78 -9.18 9.09
N LEU A 58 8.32 -8.74 7.96
CA LEU A 58 9.08 -9.61 7.06
C LEU A 58 10.48 -9.92 7.59
N THR A 59 11.10 -8.96 8.27
CA THR A 59 12.40 -9.12 8.95
C THR A 59 12.28 -10.14 10.08
N ASP A 60 11.25 -10.01 10.92
CA ASP A 60 10.96 -10.96 12.00
C ASP A 60 10.65 -12.36 11.47
N GLY A 61 10.09 -12.44 10.26
CA GLY A 61 9.86 -13.70 9.54
C GLY A 61 11.11 -14.34 8.93
N GLY A 62 12.29 -13.73 9.04
CA GLY A 62 13.55 -14.25 8.48
C GLY A 62 13.65 -14.13 6.96
N THR A 63 12.91 -13.20 6.35
CA THR A 63 12.97 -12.92 4.91
C THR A 63 14.31 -12.27 4.56
N CYS A 64 14.89 -12.57 3.39
CA CYS A 64 16.15 -11.94 2.99
C CYS A 64 15.95 -10.47 2.58
N ASP A 65 16.98 -9.63 2.79
CA ASP A 65 16.91 -8.18 2.56
C ASP A 65 16.39 -7.78 1.18
N ASN A 66 16.79 -8.51 0.14
CA ASN A 66 16.35 -8.24 -1.24
C ASN A 66 14.86 -8.51 -1.42
N ASP A 67 14.35 -9.60 -0.84
CA ASP A 67 12.93 -9.95 -0.92
C ASP A 67 12.07 -8.99 -0.07
N ILE A 68 12.61 -8.55 1.09
CA ILE A 68 12.01 -7.48 1.90
C ILE A 68 11.87 -6.21 1.07
N GLN A 69 12.93 -5.78 0.39
CA GLN A 69 12.89 -4.57 -0.42
C GLN A 69 11.84 -4.67 -1.55
N ILE A 70 11.77 -5.81 -2.23
CA ILE A 70 10.77 -6.08 -3.26
C ILE A 70 9.35 -6.01 -2.67
N ALA A 71 9.11 -6.68 -1.54
CA ALA A 71 7.82 -6.69 -0.88
C ALA A 71 7.37 -5.30 -0.42
N CYS A 72 8.25 -4.54 0.24
CA CYS A 72 7.99 -3.18 0.68
C CYS A 72 7.69 -2.26 -0.52
N ASN A 73 8.43 -2.38 -1.62
CA ASN A 73 8.18 -1.60 -2.83
C ASN A 73 6.82 -1.94 -3.46
N THR A 74 6.46 -3.23 -3.54
CA THR A 74 5.16 -3.68 -4.05
C THR A 74 4.02 -3.14 -3.19
N PHE A 75 4.14 -3.26 -1.87
CA PHE A 75 3.17 -2.71 -0.93
C PHE A 75 3.02 -1.19 -1.09
N LYS A 76 4.13 -0.43 -1.03
CA LYS A 76 4.14 1.03 -1.14
C LYS A 76 3.52 1.51 -2.44
N LEU A 77 3.86 0.86 -3.55
CA LEU A 77 3.31 1.20 -4.86
C LEU A 77 1.80 0.96 -4.93
N ALA A 78 1.32 -0.16 -4.40
CA ALA A 78 -0.11 -0.49 -4.35
C ALA A 78 -0.89 0.52 -3.49
N LEU A 79 -0.34 0.88 -2.32
CA LEU A 79 -0.86 1.90 -1.43
C LEU A 79 -1.02 3.25 -2.13
N LEU A 80 0.06 3.76 -2.73
CA LEU A 80 0.07 5.06 -3.40
C LEU A 80 -0.87 5.10 -4.62
N ARG A 81 -0.93 4.00 -5.39
CA ARG A 81 -1.86 3.90 -6.53
C ARG A 81 -3.32 3.96 -6.08
N GLU A 82 -3.66 3.29 -4.99
CA GLU A 82 -5.02 3.36 -4.45
C GLU A 82 -5.33 4.76 -3.93
N GLY A 83 -4.39 5.39 -3.21
CA GLY A 83 -4.53 6.78 -2.76
C GLY A 83 -4.81 7.74 -3.91
N ARG A 84 -4.00 7.66 -4.98
CA ARG A 84 -4.21 8.46 -6.20
C ARG A 84 -5.58 8.19 -6.83
N ARG A 85 -6.01 6.93 -6.89
CA ARG A 85 -7.33 6.55 -7.42
C ARG A 85 -8.45 7.20 -6.60
N LEU A 86 -8.34 7.22 -5.28
CA LEU A 86 -9.33 7.87 -4.42
C LEU A 86 -9.38 9.38 -4.60
N VAL A 87 -8.21 10.03 -4.64
CA VAL A 87 -8.13 11.49 -4.87
C VAL A 87 -8.75 11.86 -6.21
N SER A 88 -8.53 11.07 -7.27
CA SER A 88 -9.14 11.32 -8.58
C SER A 88 -10.67 11.17 -8.64
N LEU A 89 -11.28 10.61 -7.60
CA LEU A 89 -12.74 10.48 -7.48
C LEU A 89 -13.38 11.64 -6.70
N ILE A 90 -12.58 12.49 -6.09
CA ILE A 90 -13.08 13.70 -5.44
C ILE A 90 -13.43 14.67 -6.58
N PRO A 91 -14.71 15.07 -6.73
CA PRO A 91 -15.09 16.04 -7.74
C PRO A 91 -14.34 17.34 -7.47
N ASP A 92 -13.75 17.93 -8.51
CA ASP A 92 -13.16 19.26 -8.41
C ASP A 92 -14.25 20.24 -7.95
N GLU A 93 -14.19 20.67 -6.68
CA GLU A 93 -14.93 21.85 -6.23
C GLU A 93 -14.28 23.09 -6.85
N GLY A 94 -14.49 23.25 -8.16
CA GLY A 94 -13.87 24.29 -9.00
C GLY A 94 -14.67 24.59 -10.26
N GLY A 95 -15.97 24.24 -10.28
CA GLY A 95 -16.90 24.64 -11.33
C GLY A 95 -17.09 26.16 -11.36
N SER A 96 -16.36 26.82 -12.24
CA SER A 96 -16.74 28.01 -13.02
C SER A 96 -17.69 29.00 -12.32
N VAL A 97 -17.13 30.00 -11.63
CA VAL A 97 -17.79 31.31 -11.57
C VAL A 97 -17.52 31.99 -12.92
N GLN A 98 -18.49 31.87 -13.83
CA GLN A 98 -18.61 32.79 -14.98
C GLN A 98 -19.12 34.15 -14.50
#